data_AF-A0A2N2S167-F1
#
_entry.id   AF-A0A2N2S167-F1
#
_cell.length_a   1.000
_cell.length_b   1.000
_cell.length_c   1.000
_cell.angle_alpha   90.00
_cell.angle_beta   90.00
_cell.angle_gamma   90.00
#
_symmetry.space_group_name_H-M   'P 1'
#
loop_
_entity.id
_entity.type
_entity.pdbx_description
1 polymer ?
#
loop_
_entity_poly.entity_id
_entity_poly.type
_entity_poly.pdbx_seq_one_letter_code
_entity_poly.pdbx_strand_id
1 'polypeptide(L)'
;MKPLHEDAEHRLLWISHHLLAGIAVLLLVILVGWIGNTPIRSIFPYAFAVGLVAWRHGMTAGFQFAGLATLAALATGAFPSREELSGHEAGEGLYTYLKLSAVAAGVALGKQARHP
;
A
#
# COMPACT_ATOMS: atom_id res chain seq x y z
N MET A 1 25.78 23.32 21.09
CA MET A 1 25.33 23.06 19.71
C MET A 1 25.01 21.57 19.63
N LYS A 2 23.73 21.19 19.50
CA LYS A 2 23.30 19.79 19.43
C LYS A 2 23.67 19.23 18.05
N PRO A 3 24.27 18.05 17.93
CA PRO A 3 24.76 17.57 16.64
C PRO A 3 23.57 17.24 15.74
N LEU A 4 23.41 18.01 14.66
CA LEU A 4 22.41 17.85 13.60
C LEU A 4 22.39 16.44 12.95
N HIS A 5 23.43 15.63 13.19
CA HIS A 5 23.62 14.33 12.56
C HIS A 5 22.82 13.21 13.26
N GLU A 6 22.71 13.22 14.59
CA GLU A 6 21.96 12.21 15.36
C GLU A 6 20.45 12.27 15.07
N ASP A 7 19.93 13.48 14.85
CA ASP A 7 18.52 13.70 14.52
C ASP A 7 18.15 13.21 13.10
N ALA A 8 19.13 13.11 12.19
CA ALA A 8 18.95 12.65 10.81
C ALA A 8 18.95 11.11 10.73
N GLU A 9 19.90 10.43 11.39
CA GLU A 9 19.95 8.97 11.45
C GLU A 9 18.73 8.39 12.19
N HIS A 10 18.32 9.00 13.31
CA HIS A 10 17.11 8.57 14.01
C HIS A 10 15.84 8.77 13.16
N ARG A 11 15.76 9.85 12.37
CA ARG A 11 14.65 10.04 11.42
C ARG A 11 14.66 8.99 10.33
N LEU A 12 15.83 8.64 9.80
CA LEU A 12 15.98 7.65 8.73
C LEU A 12 15.59 6.25 9.22
N LEU A 13 16.10 5.83 10.37
CA LEU A 13 15.74 4.54 11.01
C LEU A 13 14.25 4.44 11.36
N TRP A 14 13.63 5.57 11.75
CA TRP A 14 12.20 5.64 12.03
C TRP A 14 11.36 5.57 10.75
N ILE A 15 11.80 6.25 9.68
CA ILE A 15 11.17 6.18 8.35
C ILE A 15 11.27 4.75 7.79
N SER A 16 12.42 4.11 7.94
CA SER A 16 12.65 2.72 7.53
C SER A 16 11.73 1.74 8.24
N HIS A 17 11.49 1.90 9.55
CA HIS A 17 10.61 1.00 10.31
C HIS A 17 9.16 0.98 9.83
N HIS A 18 8.62 2.11 9.37
CA HIS A 18 7.21 2.19 8.92
C HIS A 18 7.03 1.77 7.47
N LEU A 19 8.03 2.05 6.63
CA LEU A 19 8.13 1.41 5.31
C LEU A 19 8.25 -0.10 5.45
N LEU A 20 9.07 -0.59 6.38
CA LEU A 20 9.16 -2.00 6.74
C LEU A 20 7.83 -2.56 7.24
N ALA A 21 7.06 -1.81 8.04
CA ALA A 21 5.73 -2.24 8.48
C ALA A 21 4.74 -2.35 7.31
N GLY A 22 4.72 -1.37 6.40
CA GLY A 22 3.89 -1.43 5.18
C GLY A 22 4.28 -2.60 4.27
N ILE A 23 5.58 -2.82 4.07
CA ILE A 23 6.13 -3.95 3.31
C ILE A 23 5.80 -5.27 4.02
N ALA A 24 5.92 -5.34 5.35
CA ALA A 24 5.59 -6.52 6.13
C ALA A 24 4.11 -6.88 6.03
N VAL A 25 3.21 -5.90 6.04
CA VAL A 25 1.77 -6.14 5.81
C VAL A 25 1.55 -6.67 4.39
N LEU A 26 2.20 -6.10 3.37
CA LEU A 26 2.10 -6.60 1.99
C LEU A 26 2.65 -8.01 1.84
N LEU A 27 3.80 -8.30 2.45
CA LEU A 27 4.40 -9.63 2.50
C LEU A 27 3.51 -10.62 3.24
N LEU A 28 2.86 -10.22 4.33
CA LEU A 28 1.91 -11.06 5.05
C LEU A 28 0.72 -11.42 4.16
N VAL A 29 0.19 -10.47 3.39
CA VAL A 29 -0.91 -10.70 2.45
C VAL A 29 -0.50 -11.67 1.35
N ILE A 30 0.70 -11.50 0.79
CA ILE A 30 1.26 -12.42 -0.21
C ILE A 30 1.46 -13.82 0.41
N LEU A 31 2.03 -13.91 1.60
CA LEU A 31 2.32 -15.17 2.29
C LEU A 31 1.03 -15.92 2.66
N VAL A 32 0.01 -15.22 3.13
CA VAL A 32 -1.31 -15.81 3.43
C VAL A 32 -1.98 -16.29 2.14
N GLY A 33 -1.90 -15.54 1.04
CA GLY A 33 -2.39 -15.98 -0.27
C GLY A 33 -1.68 -17.25 -0.77
N TRP A 34 -0.37 -17.33 -0.53
CA TRP A 34 0.45 -18.51 -0.85
C TRP A 34 0.09 -19.72 0.02
N ILE A 35 0.01 -19.56 1.35
CA ILE A 35 -0.32 -20.65 2.27
C ILE A 35 -1.74 -21.16 2.04
N GLY A 36 -2.68 -20.26 1.75
CA GLY A 36 -4.07 -20.61 1.46
C GLY A 36 -4.27 -21.25 0.08
N ASN A 37 -3.26 -21.21 -0.79
CA ASN A 37 -3.35 -21.59 -2.20
C ASN A 37 -4.52 -20.90 -2.93
N THR A 38 -4.95 -19.75 -2.42
CA THR A 38 -6.08 -18.95 -2.92
C THR A 38 -5.65 -17.49 -2.98
N PRO A 39 -5.77 -16.83 -4.15
CA PRO A 39 -5.45 -15.42 -4.27
C PRO A 39 -6.33 -14.60 -3.31
N ILE A 40 -5.72 -13.70 -2.53
CA ILE A 40 -6.48 -12.75 -1.71
C ILE A 40 -7.09 -11.70 -2.62
N ARG A 41 -8.32 -11.96 -3.07
CA ARG A 41 -9.12 -11.06 -3.92
C ARG A 41 -9.69 -9.86 -3.15
N SER A 42 -9.61 -9.86 -1.82
CA SER A 42 -10.07 -8.75 -1.00
C SER A 42 -9.12 -7.57 -1.11
N ILE A 43 -9.65 -6.40 -1.43
CA ILE A 43 -8.88 -5.14 -1.53
C ILE A 43 -8.52 -4.54 -0.16
N PHE A 44 -9.22 -4.93 0.90
CA PHE A 44 -9.06 -4.39 2.26
C PHE A 44 -7.63 -4.43 2.81
N PRO A 45 -6.92 -5.57 2.80
CA PRO A 45 -5.57 -5.62 3.36
C PRO A 45 -4.57 -4.75 2.57
N TYR A 46 -4.72 -4.66 1.25
CA TYR A 46 -3.92 -3.76 0.42
C TYR A 46 -4.22 -2.29 0.73
N ALA A 47 -5.51 -1.93 0.87
CA ALA A 47 -5.93 -0.58 1.24
C ALA A 47 -5.41 -0.16 2.62
N PHE A 48 -5.39 -1.08 3.58
CA PHE A 48 -4.82 -0.83 4.90
C PHE A 48 -3.32 -0.53 4.84
N ALA A 49 -2.56 -1.33 4.09
CA ALA A 49 -1.12 -1.11 3.90
C ALA A 49 -0.82 0.23 3.22
N VAL A 50 -1.56 0.56 2.15
CA VAL A 50 -1.46 1.83 1.43
C VAL A 50 -1.83 3.01 2.32
N GLY A 51 -2.91 2.89 3.09
CA GLY A 51 -3.32 3.91 4.06
C GLY A 51 -2.25 4.16 5.11
N LEU A 52 -1.64 3.11 5.68
CA LEU A 52 -0.58 3.26 6.67
C LEU A 52 0.63 4.04 6.11
N VAL A 53 1.06 3.69 4.90
CA VAL A 53 2.16 4.37 4.21
C VAL A 53 1.80 5.83 3.89
N ALA A 54 0.59 6.08 3.36
CA ALA A 54 0.12 7.41 3.02
C ALA A 54 0.00 8.34 4.25
N TRP A 55 -0.47 7.79 5.38
CA TRP A 55 -0.59 8.54 6.64
C TRP A 55 0.78 9.01 7.12
N ARG A 56 1.82 8.18 7.03
CA ARG A 56 3.13 8.51 7.62
C ARG A 56 4.05 9.25 6.66
N HIS A 57 4.10 8.83 5.40
CA HIS A 57 5.03 9.34 4.38
C HIS A 57 4.39 10.31 3.39
N GLY A 58 3.09 10.56 3.51
CA GLY A 58 2.36 11.52 2.70
C GLY A 58 1.80 10.90 1.41
N MET A 59 1.13 11.77 0.64
CA MET A 59 0.30 11.36 -0.49
C MET A 59 1.11 10.69 -1.61
N THR A 60 2.29 11.21 -1.92
CA THR A 60 3.16 10.70 -2.99
C THR A 60 3.64 9.27 -2.71
N ALA A 61 4.09 8.99 -1.48
CA ALA A 61 4.48 7.65 -1.05
C ALA A 61 3.28 6.69 -1.08
N GLY A 62 2.10 7.15 -0.68
CA GLY A 62 0.85 6.38 -0.78
C GLY A 62 0.51 5.97 -2.21
N PHE A 63 0.66 6.86 -3.20
CA PHE A 63 0.42 6.52 -4.61
C PHE A 63 1.43 5.51 -5.16
N GLN A 64 2.72 5.66 -4.85
CA GLN A 64 3.73 4.68 -5.27
C GLN A 64 3.44 3.30 -4.67
N PHE A 65 3.03 3.27 -3.40
CA PHE A 65 2.71 2.03 -2.71
C PHE A 65 1.40 1.39 -3.20
N ALA A 66 0.41 2.20 -3.59
CA ALA A 66 -0.79 1.73 -4.29
C ALA A 66 -0.43 1.01 -5.59
N GLY A 67 0.53 1.54 -6.36
CA GLY A 67 1.05 0.90 -7.57
C GLY A 67 1.68 -0.46 -7.27
N LEU A 68 2.55 -0.54 -6.26
CA LEU A 68 3.18 -1.79 -5.83
C LEU A 68 2.17 -2.82 -5.34
N ALA A 69 1.16 -2.39 -4.58
CA ALA A 69 0.10 -3.27 -4.11
C ALA A 69 -0.74 -3.84 -5.26
N THR A 70 -1.04 -3.02 -6.28
CA THR A 70 -1.72 -3.48 -7.49
C THR A 70 -0.87 -4.49 -8.28
N LEU A 71 0.43 -4.24 -8.43
CA LEU A 71 1.35 -5.17 -9.09
C LEU A 71 1.45 -6.49 -8.32
N ALA A 72 1.49 -6.46 -6.99
CA ALA A 72 1.47 -7.65 -6.16
C ALA A 72 0.16 -8.44 -6.33
N ALA A 73 -0.99 -7.76 -6.40
CA ALA A 73 -2.28 -8.39 -6.67
C ALA A 73 -2.34 -9.04 -8.06
N LEU A 74 -1.80 -8.38 -9.09
CA LEU A 74 -1.66 -8.96 -10.43
C LEU A 74 -0.74 -10.19 -10.42
N ALA A 75 0.45 -10.09 -9.82
CA ALA A 75 1.44 -11.16 -9.80
C ALA A 75 0.99 -12.40 -9.00
N THR A 76 0.09 -12.21 -8.02
CA THR A 76 -0.48 -13.31 -7.22
C THR A 76 -1.73 -13.92 -7.85
N GLY A 77 -2.14 -13.49 -9.04
CA GLY A 77 -3.33 -14.00 -9.71
C GLY A 77 -4.64 -13.59 -9.02
N ALA A 78 -4.63 -12.46 -8.30
CA ALA A 78 -5.86 -11.90 -7.72
C ALA A 78 -6.83 -11.38 -8.80
N PHE A 79 -6.35 -11.23 -10.03
CA PHE A 79 -7.13 -10.95 -11.23
C PHE A 79 -7.11 -12.15 -12.19
N PRO A 80 -8.25 -12.48 -12.83
CA PRO A 80 -9.53 -11.79 -12.71
C PRO A 80 -10.22 -12.06 -11.36
N SER A 81 -10.77 -11.00 -10.74
CA SER A 81 -11.39 -11.14 -9.40
C SER A 81 -12.73 -11.90 -9.46
N ARG A 82 -13.36 -11.90 -10.64
CA ARG A 82 -14.56 -12.65 -11.02
C ARG A 82 -14.36 -13.27 -12.39
N GLU A 83 -14.92 -14.46 -12.63
CA GLU A 83 -14.82 -15.14 -13.93
C GLU A 83 -15.39 -14.29 -15.09
N GLU A 84 -16.40 -13.45 -14.81
CA GLU A 84 -17.00 -12.49 -15.75
C GLU A 84 -16.02 -11.42 -16.26
N LEU A 85 -14.90 -11.20 -15.56
CA LEU A 85 -13.89 -10.18 -15.88
C LEU A 85 -12.64 -10.79 -16.53
N SER A 86 -12.70 -12.07 -16.90
CA SER A 86 -11.66 -12.73 -17.68
C SER A 86 -11.38 -11.97 -18.97
N GLY A 87 -10.13 -11.61 -19.22
CA GLY A 87 -9.71 -10.76 -20.35
C GLY A 87 -9.72 -9.24 -20.08
N HIS A 88 -10.18 -8.80 -18.90
CA HIS A 88 -10.17 -7.39 -18.46
C HIS A 88 -9.22 -7.14 -17.28
N GLU A 89 -8.23 -8.02 -17.08
CA GLU A 89 -7.27 -8.00 -15.96
C GLU A 89 -6.52 -6.66 -15.84
N ALA A 90 -6.13 -6.08 -16.98
CA ALA A 90 -5.50 -4.76 -17.01
C ALA A 90 -6.44 -3.65 -16.53
N GLY A 91 -7.74 -3.74 -16.87
CA GLY A 91 -8.78 -2.81 -16.41
C GLY A 91 -9.06 -2.95 -14.92
N GLU A 92 -9.12 -4.18 -14.41
CA GLU A 92 -9.25 -4.43 -12.96
C GLU A 92 -8.03 -3.96 -12.18
N GLY A 93 -6.82 -4.16 -12.72
CA GLY A 93 -5.59 -3.63 -12.15
C GLY A 93 -5.61 -2.12 -12.06
N LEU A 94 -5.97 -1.43 -13.15
CA LEU A 94 -6.08 0.04 -13.17
C LEU A 94 -7.15 0.54 -12.19
N TYR A 95 -8.31 -0.12 -12.16
CA TYR A 95 -9.38 0.22 -11.23
C TYR A 95 -8.97 0.02 -9.76
N THR A 96 -8.21 -1.05 -9.48
CA THR A 96 -7.65 -1.33 -8.15
C THR A 96 -6.63 -0.27 -7.76
N TYR A 97 -5.74 0.12 -8.68
CA TYR A 97 -4.80 1.21 -8.45
C TYR A 97 -5.53 2.53 -8.12
N LEU A 98 -6.60 2.87 -8.84
CA LEU A 98 -7.39 4.07 -8.58
C LEU A 98 -8.06 4.01 -7.20
N LYS A 99 -8.63 2.86 -6.81
CA LYS A 99 -9.20 2.68 -5.46
C LYS A 99 -8.17 2.87 -4.37
N LEU A 100 -7.00 2.25 -4.50
CA LEU A 100 -5.92 2.38 -3.53
C LEU A 100 -5.35 3.81 -3.49
N SER A 101 -5.29 4.49 -4.63
CA SER A 101 -4.91 5.90 -4.71
C SER A 101 -5.91 6.81 -4.01
N ALA A 102 -7.21 6.55 -4.13
CA ALA A 102 -8.23 7.29 -3.40
C ALA A 102 -8.08 7.11 -1.87
N VAL A 103 -7.73 5.89 -1.41
CA VAL A 103 -7.40 5.64 0.00
C VAL A 103 -6.18 6.46 0.42
N ALA A 104 -5.10 6.44 -0.35
CA ALA A 104 -3.90 7.23 -0.07
C ALA A 104 -4.21 8.73 0.04
N ALA A 105 -4.99 9.28 -0.91
CA ALA A 105 -5.39 10.68 -0.91
C ALA A 105 -6.27 11.01 0.29
N GLY A 106 -7.30 10.21 0.57
CA GLY A 106 -8.22 10.45 1.69
C GLY A 106 -7.51 10.44 3.05
N VAL A 107 -6.58 9.51 3.22
CA VAL A 107 -5.77 9.40 4.45
C VAL A 107 -4.81 10.60 4.59
N ALA A 108 -4.11 10.99 3.52
CA ALA A 108 -3.17 12.11 3.55
C ALA A 108 -3.88 13.46 3.78
N LEU A 109 -4.97 13.72 3.06
CA LEU A 109 -5.78 14.92 3.21
C LEU A 109 -6.46 14.97 4.59
N GLY A 110 -6.99 13.84 5.06
CA GLY A 110 -7.59 13.74 6.39
C GLY A 110 -6.60 14.02 7.51
N LYS A 111 -5.33 13.60 7.36
CA LYS A 111 -4.25 13.95 8.29
C LYS A 111 -3.96 15.45 8.26
N GLN A 112 -3.85 16.04 7.07
CA GLN A 112 -3.55 17.46 6.90
C GLN A 112 -4.65 18.34 7.51
N ALA A 113 -5.93 17.97 7.34
CA ALA A 113 -7.06 18.69 7.95
C ALA A 113 -7.08 18.66 9.49
N ARG A 114 -6.45 17.66 10.12
CA ARG A 114 -6.34 17.54 11.59
C ARG A 114 -5.16 18.28 12.20
N HIS A 115 -4.20 18.69 11.36
CA HIS A 115 -3.03 19.49 11.76
C HIS A 115 -2.90 20.70 10.82
N PRO A 116 -3.85 21.66 10.86
CA PRO A 116 -3.80 22.88 10.05
C PRO A 116 -2.66 23.81 10.44
#